data_AF-A0A975R3K5-F1
#
_entry.id   AF-A0A975R3K5-F1
#
_cell.length_a   1.000
_cell.length_b   1.000
_cell.length_c   1.000
_cell.angle_alpha   90.00
_cell.angle_beta   90.00
_cell.angle_gamma   90.00
#
_symmetry.space_group_name_H-M   'P 1'
#
loop_
_entity.id
_entity.type
_entity.pdbx_description
1 polymer ?
#
loop_
_entity_poly.entity_id
_entity_poly.type
_entity_poly.pdbx_seq_one_letter_code
_entity_poly.pdbx_strand_id
1 'polypeptide(L)' 'MNASHVSALKSKHAGIEAAIAQEMTRPAPDDAMLQRLKREKLRLKEELGTC' A
#
# COMPACT_ATOMS: atom_id res chain seq x y z
N MET A 1 -11.21 -0.38 -20.80
CA MET A 1 -10.84 -0.21 -19.38
C MET A 1 -9.85 -1.31 -19.01
N ASN A 2 -8.60 -0.95 -18.69
CA ASN A 2 -7.49 -1.88 -18.53
C ASN A 2 -7.59 -2.65 -17.21
N ALA A 3 -8.41 -3.70 -17.18
CA ALA A 3 -8.60 -4.57 -16.01
C ALA A 3 -7.26 -5.10 -15.43
N SER A 4 -6.26 -5.30 -16.29
CA SER A 4 -4.90 -5.71 -15.94
C SER A 4 -4.16 -4.66 -15.08
N HIS A 5 -4.36 -3.38 -15.38
CA HIS A 5 -3.70 -2.28 -14.67
C HIS A 5 -4.26 -2.15 -13.25
N VAL A 6 -5.59 -2.17 -13.11
CA VAL A 6 -6.28 -2.15 -11.81
C VAL A 6 -5.94 -3.39 -10.97
N SER A 7 -5.83 -4.57 -11.59
CA SER A 7 -5.44 -5.80 -10.89
C SER A 7 -4.01 -5.73 -10.35
N ALA A 8 -3.07 -5.19 -11.12
CA ALA A 8 -1.69 -5.00 -10.69
C ALA A 8 -1.60 -3.99 -9.52
N LEU A 9 -2.33 -2.88 -9.61
CA LEU A 9 -2.41 -1.87 -8.55
C LEU A 9 -3.02 -2.44 -7.26
N LYS A 10 -4.11 -3.22 -7.38
CA LYS A 10 -4.73 -3.92 -6.23
C LYS A 10 -3.76 -4.92 -5.58
N SER A 11 -3.01 -5.69 -6.37
CA SER A 11 -2.01 -6.63 -5.83
C SER A 11 -0.90 -5.91 -5.07
N LYS A 12 -0.41 -4.77 -5.59
CA LYS A 12 0.57 -3.93 -4.88
C LYS A 12 0.00 -3.35 -3.60
N HIS A 13 -1.24 -2.86 -3.64
CA HIS A 13 -1.93 -2.31 -2.47
C HIS A 13 -2.07 -3.35 -1.36
N ALA A 14 -2.50 -4.57 -1.69
CA ALA A 14 -2.61 -5.66 -0.73
C ALA A 14 -1.25 -6.02 -0.07
N GLY A 15 -0.16 -6.00 -0.85
CA GLY A 15 1.19 -6.22 -0.32
C GLY A 15 1.64 -5.14 0.67
N ILE A 16 1.37 -3.87 0.36
CA ILE A 16 1.71 -2.74 1.24
C ILE A 16 0.86 -2.77 2.52
N GLU A 17 -0.42 -3.10 2.44
CA GLU A 17 -1.27 -3.26 3.62
C GLU A 17 -0.80 -4.38 4.53
N ALA A 18 -0.41 -5.52 3.97
CA ALA A 18 0.17 -6.62 4.73
C ALA A 18 1.47 -6.20 5.43
N ALA A 19 2.35 -5.49 4.74
CA ALA A 19 3.60 -4.98 5.32
C ALA A 19 3.34 -3.99 6.47
N ILE A 20 2.37 -3.08 6.33
CA ILE A 20 1.97 -2.16 7.40
C ILE A 20 1.41 -2.94 8.59
N ALA A 21 0.54 -3.91 8.37
CA ALA A 21 -0.06 -4.72 9.43
C ALA A 21 1.01 -5.54 10.18
N GLN A 22 1.97 -6.11 9.46
CA GLN A 22 3.11 -6.82 10.06
C GLN A 22 3.97 -5.88 10.89
N GLU A 23 4.28 -4.68 10.40
CA GLU A 23 5.09 -3.73 11.16
C GLU A 23 4.34 -3.20 12.40
N MET A 24 3.03 -2.95 12.30
CA MET A 24 2.21 -2.50 13.43
C MET A 24 2.02 -3.54 14.54
N THR A 25 2.19 -4.83 14.24
CA THR A 25 2.12 -5.90 15.25
C THR A 25 3.44 -6.08 15.99
N ARG A 26 4.52 -5.44 15.54
CA ARG A 26 5.82 -5.51 16.21
C ARG A 26 5.82 -4.60 17.45
N PRO A 27 6.45 -5.04 18.56
CA PRO A 27 6.54 -4.24 19.79
C PRO A 27 7.39 -2.96 19.65
N ALA A 28 8.23 -2.88 18.61
CA ALA A 28 8.97 -1.68 18.23
C ALA A 28 8.83 -1.48 16.71
N PRO A 29 7.76 -0.82 16.24
CA PRO A 29 7.53 -0.58 14.83
C PRO A 29 8.55 0.43 14.28
N ASP A 30 9.05 0.20 13.06
CA ASP A 30 9.81 1.23 12.34
C ASP A 30 8.85 2.28 11.77
N ASP A 31 8.72 3.40 12.47
CA ASP A 31 7.87 4.53 12.05
C ASP A 31 8.28 5.11 10.69
N ALA A 32 9.57 5.15 10.36
CA ALA A 32 10.02 5.68 9.07
C ALA A 32 9.57 4.78 7.92
N MET A 33 9.68 3.46 8.11
CA MET A 33 9.15 2.46 7.17
C MET A 33 7.62 2.55 7.08
N LEU A 34 6.92 2.66 8.21
CA LEU A 34 5.47 2.81 8.25
C LEU A 34 4.99 4.05 7.47
N GLN A 35 5.67 5.18 7.64
CA GLN A 35 5.37 6.43 6.95
C GLN A 35 5.63 6.36 5.44
N ARG A 36 6.65 5.59 5.01
CA ARG A 36 6.90 5.33 3.58
C ARG A 36 5.78 4.47 2.99
N LEU A 37 5.44 3.36 3.65
CA LEU A 37 4.38 2.44 3.22
C LEU A 37 3.01 3.14 3.14
N LYS A 38 2.67 3.98 4.12
CA LYS A 38 1.42 4.77 4.11
C LYS A 38 1.37 5.77 2.95
N ARG A 39 2.48 6.42 2.62
CA ARG A 39 2.56 7.33 1.46
C ARG A 39 2.42 6.58 0.13
N GLU A 40 3.02 5.41 0.03
CA GLU A 40 2.93 4.56 -1.17
C GLU A 40 1.51 4.02 -1.37
N LYS A 41 0.84 3.63 -0.27
CA LYS A 41 -0.60 3.28 -0.28
C LYS A 41 -1.47 4.46 -0.75
N LEU A 42 -1.19 5.68 -0.31
CA LEU A 42 -1.94 6.86 -0.74
C LEU A 42 -1.80 7.10 -2.24
N ARG A 43 -0.59 7.01 -2.79
CA ARG A 43 -0.34 7.14 -4.23
C ARG A 43 -1.07 6.09 -5.05
N LEU A 44 -1.03 4.82 -4.63
CA LEU A 44 -1.77 3.75 -5.31
C LEU A 44 -3.28 3.97 -5.26
N LYS A 45 -3.79 4.50 -4.15
CA LYS A 45 -5.21 4.84 -4.01
C LYS A 45 -5.60 5.99 -4.95
N GLU A 46 -4.73 6.99 -5.11
CA GLU A 46 -4.91 8.09 -6.07
C GLU A 46 -4.88 7.55 -7.51
N GLU A 47 -3.92 6.69 -7.87
CA GLU A 47 -3.86 6.06 -9.20
C GLU A 47 -5.11 5.22 -9.51
N LEU A 48 -5.66 4.51 -8.50
CA LEU A 48 -6.91 3.75 -8.63
C LEU A 48 -8.16 4.64 -8.72
N GLY A 49 -8.17 5.78 -8.04
CA GLY A 49 -9.32 6.70 -7.98
C GLY A 49 -9.34 7.76 -9.07
N THR A 50 -8.23 7.98 -9.78
CA THR A 50 -8.10 8.98 -10.86
C THR A 50 -8.49 8.40 -12.24
N CYS A 51 -9.07 7.20 -12.28
CA CYS A 51 -9.57 6.56 -13.51
C CYS A 51 -11.09 6.63 -13.62
#